data_AF-E9SWB7-F1
#
_entry.id   AF-E9SWB7-F1
#
_cell.length_a   1.000
_cell.length_b   1.000
_cell.length_c   1.000
_cell.angle_alpha   90.00
_cell.angle_beta   90.00
_cell.angle_gamma   90.00
#
_symmetry.space_group_name_H-M   'P 1'
#
loop_
_entity.id
_entity.type
_entity.pdbx_description
1 polymer ?
#
loop_
_entity_poly.entity_id
_entity_poly.type
_entity_poly.pdbx_seq_one_letter_code
_entity_poly.pdbx_strand_id
1 'polypeptide(L)'
;MIRPDRGPVLDRRRFLRLSSLGVGAVGLAAVGSATAGCSSGTSDAQASSGNLDYILPTDPEVAQAEAARAASGATASFALAAAVGAVDLGGRVVDTWTYGGNAVAPELRLGKGDRVRVSVANGLPADTTLHWHGIRIRNDMDGAAPVTQPAIGANGGTFEYDFVAPDPGTYWYHSHSGLQADRGLFGAMIVEDPDDSTGADADAVLVLDDWIDGLGTTPDAVLMALNPAIAGGHAGHGGGASAPTAHSEGEMGVAQQLVAQGHGDSAALGGMTQHIAYPMHLINGRPPNDPAAIEAPVGQRLRMRIINAAAETPYRFAVAGHELTVVAVDGFDVRPAVADTVIVGMAQRIDVLVTVRSGVWPVVAKVEGRDGYASTVLRTPDAVPLSNPDVGGVVPELSGRLVLESELRPVDAARLEDRTPDRDYRVELIQAGDRYVWGMAGADAGKLVMKQGERVRITMTNSSSMWHPMHTHGHTFAVPAYGGLRRDTVNVLPGTELAIEFDADNPGEWMFHCHNAYHFEAGMTANLRYIR
;
A
#
# COMPACT_ATOMS: atom_id res chain seq x y z
N MET A 1 14.85 38.81 1.83
CA MET A 1 15.95 37.88 1.51
C MET A 1 16.37 37.24 2.83
N ILE A 2 15.71 36.14 3.21
CA ILE A 2 15.94 35.39 4.45
C ILE A 2 16.01 33.93 4.02
N ARG A 3 17.14 33.27 4.25
CA ARG A 3 17.34 31.84 3.96
C ARG A 3 16.55 31.01 4.99
N PRO A 4 15.83 29.95 4.60
CA PRO A 4 15.32 28.99 5.57
C PRO A 4 16.47 28.13 6.09
N ASP A 5 16.54 28.01 7.42
CA ASP A 5 17.48 27.15 8.13
C ASP A 5 17.23 25.69 7.76
N ARG A 6 18.30 24.98 7.40
CA ARG A 6 18.28 23.52 7.20
C ARG A 6 18.10 22.88 8.58
N GLY A 7 17.05 22.08 8.75
CA GLY A 7 16.85 21.25 9.93
C GLY A 7 18.09 20.37 10.22
N PRO A 8 18.33 19.98 11.48
CA PRO A 8 19.56 19.33 11.87
C PRO A 8 19.63 17.90 11.30
N VAL A 9 20.44 17.71 10.27
CA VAL A 9 20.96 16.39 9.88
C VAL A 9 21.75 15.83 11.07
N LEU A 10 21.35 14.68 11.59
CA LEU A 10 21.98 14.06 12.75
C LEU A 10 23.40 13.59 12.40
N ASP A 11 24.41 14.13 13.10
CA ASP A 11 25.82 13.74 12.95
C ASP A 11 26.09 12.30 13.45
N ARG A 12 27.08 11.66 12.82
CA ARG A 12 27.54 10.27 12.99
C ARG A 12 27.75 9.84 14.45
N ARG A 13 28.05 10.77 15.35
CA ARG A 13 28.27 10.51 16.79
C ARG A 13 26.96 10.33 17.59
N ARG A 14 25.82 10.86 17.12
CA ARG A 14 24.51 10.62 17.74
C ARG A 14 23.88 9.31 17.25
N PHE A 15 24.08 8.96 15.98
CA PHE A 15 23.68 7.67 15.41
C PHE A 15 24.25 6.47 16.19
N LEU A 16 25.55 6.51 16.53
CA LEU A 16 26.22 5.43 17.28
C LEU A 16 25.76 5.27 18.74
N ARG A 17 25.08 6.28 19.32
CA ARG A 17 24.51 6.18 20.68
C ARG A 17 23.08 5.64 20.68
N LEU A 18 22.38 5.73 19.55
CA LEU A 18 21.05 5.12 19.36
C LEU A 18 21.16 3.66 18.87
N SER A 19 22.27 3.28 18.22
CA SER A 19 22.50 1.93 17.72
C SER A 19 23.05 0.92 18.73
N SER A 20 23.38 1.32 19.97
CA SER A 20 24.00 0.43 20.97
C SER A 20 23.01 -0.43 21.78
N LEU A 21 21.74 -0.49 21.41
CA LEU A 21 20.73 -1.36 22.04
C LEU A 21 19.80 -2.06 21.04
N GLY A 22 20.33 -2.48 19.88
CA GLY A 22 19.51 -3.17 18.87
C GLY A 22 20.27 -3.87 17.74
N VAL A 23 21.46 -4.42 18.01
CA VAL A 23 22.14 -5.29 17.03
C VAL A 23 22.10 -6.71 17.54
N GLY A 24 21.13 -7.49 17.07
CA GLY A 24 21.23 -8.94 17.05
C GLY A 24 22.39 -9.33 16.15
N ALA A 25 23.44 -9.91 16.72
CA ALA A 25 24.65 -10.29 16.01
C ALA A 25 24.37 -11.42 15.00
N VAL A 26 24.68 -11.19 13.72
CA VAL A 26 24.93 -12.26 12.74
C VAL A 26 26.42 -12.20 12.40
N GLY A 27 27.18 -13.11 12.99
CA GLY A 27 28.61 -13.27 12.74
C GLY A 27 28.86 -14.10 11.48
N LEU A 28 29.75 -13.61 10.62
CA LEU A 28 30.38 -14.38 9.55
C LEU A 28 31.16 -15.58 10.12
N ALA A 29 31.00 -16.75 9.52
CA ALA A 29 32.06 -17.77 9.50
C ALA A 29 31.99 -18.60 8.21
N ALA A 30 33.09 -18.59 7.47
CA ALA A 30 33.32 -19.39 6.28
C ALA A 30 33.82 -20.81 6.64
N VAL A 31 33.41 -21.75 5.78
CA VAL A 31 33.81 -23.16 5.54
C VAL A 31 35.07 -23.69 6.25
N GLY A 32 34.94 -24.85 6.91
CA GLY A 32 36.06 -25.72 7.30
C GLY A 32 35.62 -27.01 8.01
N SER A 33 36.10 -28.15 7.51
CA SER A 33 35.66 -29.51 7.83
C SER A 33 36.23 -30.11 9.14
N ALA A 34 35.41 -30.95 9.79
CA ALA A 34 35.74 -32.19 10.53
C ALA A 34 36.31 -32.18 11.98
N THR A 35 35.71 -33.09 12.77
CA THR A 35 36.16 -33.79 14.00
C THR A 35 36.10 -33.13 15.40
N ALA A 36 35.17 -33.67 16.21
CA ALA A 36 35.25 -34.15 17.61
C ALA A 36 35.85 -33.29 18.76
N GLY A 37 35.09 -33.20 19.87
CA GLY A 37 35.65 -33.30 21.22
C GLY A 37 35.30 -32.21 22.26
N CYS A 38 34.46 -32.60 23.23
CA CYS A 38 34.46 -32.27 24.68
C CYS A 38 34.39 -30.83 25.23
N SER A 39 33.27 -30.59 25.93
CA SER A 39 33.04 -29.80 27.16
C SER A 39 34.14 -28.87 27.73
N SER A 40 33.76 -27.63 28.01
CA SER A 40 33.86 -27.01 29.35
C SER A 40 33.14 -25.66 29.35
N GLY A 41 32.37 -25.41 30.41
CA GLY A 41 31.52 -24.24 30.54
C GLY A 41 32.25 -22.97 30.96
N THR A 42 31.68 -21.85 30.55
CA THR A 42 31.79 -20.56 31.24
C THR A 42 30.40 -19.91 31.23
N SER A 43 29.85 -19.80 32.43
CA SER A 43 28.69 -18.98 32.75
C SER A 43 29.04 -17.51 32.57
N ASP A 44 28.38 -16.85 31.62
CA ASP A 44 28.26 -15.39 31.59
C ASP A 44 26.79 -15.02 31.38
N ALA A 45 26.35 -14.06 32.18
CA ALA A 45 24.96 -13.72 32.43
C ALA A 45 24.24 -13.26 31.15
N GLN A 46 23.40 -14.12 30.60
CA GLN A 46 22.28 -13.71 29.76
C GLN A 46 21.32 -12.88 30.61
N ALA A 47 21.24 -11.58 30.31
CA ALA A 47 20.05 -10.80 30.62
C ALA A 47 18.86 -11.51 29.96
N SER A 48 17.97 -12.07 30.76
CA SER A 48 16.75 -12.72 30.31
C SER A 48 15.83 -11.69 29.64
N SER A 49 15.91 -11.53 28.32
CA SER A 49 14.74 -11.14 27.55
C SER A 49 13.75 -12.28 27.69
N GLY A 50 12.73 -12.12 28.53
CA GLY A 50 11.70 -13.15 28.71
C GLY A 50 11.13 -13.54 27.35
N ASN A 51 11.15 -14.83 27.02
CA ASN A 51 10.46 -15.34 25.84
C ASN A 51 8.97 -15.02 26.01
N LEU A 52 8.47 -14.03 25.26
CA LEU A 52 7.05 -13.76 25.18
C LEU A 52 6.37 -14.93 24.47
N ASP A 53 5.21 -15.33 24.97
CA ASP A 53 4.36 -16.37 24.37
C ASP A 53 3.52 -15.74 23.26
N TYR A 54 4.08 -15.73 22.05
CA TYR A 54 3.45 -15.14 20.87
C TYR A 54 2.35 -16.05 20.29
N ILE A 55 1.30 -15.42 19.78
CA ILE A 55 0.28 -16.11 18.97
C ILE A 55 0.78 -16.16 17.52
N LEU A 56 0.97 -17.37 17.01
CA LEU A 56 1.44 -17.63 15.64
C LEU A 56 0.26 -17.65 14.64
N PRO A 57 0.52 -17.49 13.33
CA PRO A 57 -0.54 -17.41 12.32
C PRO A 57 -1.47 -18.63 12.28
N THR A 58 -0.98 -19.81 12.65
CA THR A 58 -1.75 -21.07 12.62
C THR A 58 -2.27 -21.50 14.00
N ASP A 59 -2.13 -20.65 15.02
CA ASP A 59 -2.58 -20.98 16.37
C ASP A 59 -4.12 -20.96 16.49
N PRO A 60 -4.70 -21.68 17.47
CA PRO A 60 -6.15 -21.81 17.63
C PRO A 60 -6.89 -20.48 17.80
N GLU A 61 -6.26 -19.45 18.35
CA GLU A 61 -6.83 -18.11 18.52
C GLU A 61 -7.20 -17.47 17.18
N VAL A 62 -6.41 -17.71 16.13
CA VAL A 62 -6.68 -17.21 14.77
C VAL A 62 -7.95 -17.88 14.21
N ALA A 63 -8.05 -19.20 14.32
CA ALA A 63 -9.23 -19.95 13.87
C ALA A 63 -10.49 -19.60 14.68
N GLN A 64 -10.35 -19.31 15.98
CA GLN A 64 -11.45 -18.85 16.82
C GLN A 64 -11.95 -17.46 16.41
N ALA A 65 -11.03 -16.53 16.16
CA ALA A 65 -11.39 -15.21 15.66
C ALA A 65 -12.11 -15.30 14.31
N GLU A 66 -11.62 -16.12 13.38
CA GLU A 66 -12.27 -16.36 12.09
C GLU A 66 -13.69 -16.91 12.26
N ALA A 67 -13.86 -17.94 13.09
CA ALA A 67 -15.15 -18.57 13.34
C ALA A 67 -16.17 -17.62 14.01
N ALA A 68 -15.70 -16.56 14.67
CA ALA A 68 -16.55 -15.54 15.29
C ALA A 68 -17.04 -14.47 14.30
N ARG A 69 -16.49 -14.40 13.08
CA ARG A 69 -16.93 -13.42 12.07
C ARG A 69 -18.34 -13.73 11.58
N ALA A 70 -19.12 -12.67 11.37
CA ALA A 70 -20.44 -12.79 10.77
C ALA A 70 -20.30 -13.25 9.31
N ALA A 71 -20.94 -14.36 8.97
CA ALA A 71 -20.94 -14.92 7.62
C ALA A 71 -22.34 -14.78 6.99
N SER A 72 -22.38 -14.44 5.70
CA SER A 72 -23.61 -14.41 4.90
C SER A 72 -24.13 -15.82 4.59
N GLY A 73 -23.25 -16.81 4.66
CA GLY A 73 -23.48 -18.19 4.21
C GLY A 73 -23.21 -18.42 2.73
N ALA A 74 -22.97 -17.36 1.95
CA ALA A 74 -22.55 -17.48 0.56
C ALA A 74 -21.03 -17.72 0.45
N THR A 75 -20.60 -18.22 -0.71
CA THR A 75 -19.18 -18.44 -1.03
C THR A 75 -18.88 -17.80 -2.38
N ALA A 76 -17.88 -16.91 -2.39
CA ALA A 76 -17.34 -16.30 -3.60
C ALA A 76 -16.01 -16.99 -3.95
N SER A 77 -15.95 -17.63 -5.11
CA SER A 77 -14.78 -18.40 -5.55
C SER A 77 -14.11 -17.76 -6.75
N PHE A 78 -12.79 -17.60 -6.69
CA PHE A 78 -11.98 -16.99 -7.74
C PHE A 78 -10.70 -17.80 -7.99
N ALA A 79 -10.06 -17.55 -9.13
CA ALA A 79 -8.76 -18.11 -9.45
C ALA A 79 -7.87 -17.04 -10.08
N LEU A 80 -6.63 -16.96 -9.61
CA LEU A 80 -5.63 -16.01 -10.09
C LEU A 80 -4.36 -16.78 -10.47
N ALA A 81 -3.79 -16.48 -11.63
CA ALA A 81 -2.57 -17.11 -12.10
C ALA A 81 -1.52 -16.02 -12.35
N ALA A 82 -0.51 -15.97 -11.49
CA ALA A 82 0.63 -15.08 -11.65
C ALA A 82 1.51 -15.63 -12.78
N ALA A 83 1.76 -14.85 -13.82
CA ALA A 83 2.60 -15.27 -14.93
C ALA A 83 3.25 -14.06 -15.61
N VAL A 84 4.37 -14.31 -16.31
CA VAL A 84 4.90 -13.35 -17.28
C VAL A 84 3.96 -13.30 -18.47
N GLY A 85 3.55 -12.11 -18.87
CA GLY A 85 2.60 -11.89 -19.96
C GLY A 85 2.87 -10.59 -20.71
N ALA A 86 2.46 -10.56 -21.97
CA ALA A 86 2.52 -9.36 -22.80
C ALA A 86 1.30 -8.48 -22.54
N VAL A 87 1.54 -7.20 -22.24
CA VAL A 87 0.51 -6.20 -21.93
C VAL A 87 0.63 -5.05 -22.93
N ASP A 88 -0.51 -4.62 -23.48
CA ASP A 88 -0.59 -3.47 -24.39
C ASP A 88 -0.90 -2.19 -23.61
N LEU A 89 0.08 -1.28 -23.57
CA LEU A 89 -0.01 0.04 -22.93
C LEU A 89 -0.27 1.12 -23.99
N GLY A 90 -1.39 1.01 -24.70
CA GLY A 90 -1.82 1.98 -25.71
C GLY A 90 -0.96 1.99 -26.99
N GLY A 91 -0.70 0.80 -27.54
CA GLY A 91 0.11 0.57 -28.74
C GLY A 91 1.56 0.19 -28.43
N ARG A 92 1.99 0.26 -27.16
CA ARG A 92 3.29 -0.23 -26.70
C ARG A 92 3.09 -1.54 -25.94
N VAL A 93 3.42 -2.65 -26.59
CA VAL A 93 3.40 -3.96 -25.95
C VAL A 93 4.68 -4.16 -25.13
N VAL A 94 4.52 -4.51 -23.86
CA VAL A 94 5.61 -4.82 -22.92
C VAL A 94 5.43 -6.20 -22.31
N ASP A 95 6.52 -6.92 -22.05
CA ASP A 95 6.49 -8.13 -21.24
C ASP A 95 6.62 -7.75 -19.77
N THR A 96 5.65 -8.16 -18.96
CA THR A 96 5.54 -7.82 -17.54
C THR A 96 4.88 -8.95 -16.76
N TRP A 97 4.61 -8.76 -15.46
CA TRP A 97 3.98 -9.77 -14.62
C TRP A 97 2.50 -9.45 -14.46
N THR A 98 1.63 -10.45 -14.59
CA THR A 98 0.17 -10.23 -14.59
C THR A 98 -0.57 -11.34 -13.84
N TYR A 99 -1.78 -11.03 -13.37
CA TYR A 99 -2.79 -12.04 -13.07
C TYR A 99 -3.82 -12.08 -14.21
N GLY A 100 -3.51 -12.79 -15.30
CA GLY A 100 -4.45 -12.98 -16.41
C GLY A 100 -4.28 -12.03 -17.61
N GLY A 101 -3.06 -11.56 -17.87
CA GLY A 101 -2.66 -10.98 -19.16
C GLY A 101 -3.04 -9.52 -19.41
N ASN A 102 -3.51 -8.80 -18.39
CA ASN A 102 -3.78 -7.36 -18.45
C ASN A 102 -2.89 -6.61 -17.44
N ALA A 103 -2.66 -5.31 -17.65
CA ALA A 103 -1.93 -4.43 -16.72
C ALA A 103 -2.56 -4.38 -15.33
N VAL A 104 -3.89 -4.52 -15.24
CA VAL A 104 -4.64 -4.63 -13.99
C VAL A 104 -5.33 -5.99 -13.97
N ALA A 105 -5.19 -6.70 -12.87
CA ALA A 105 -5.84 -7.98 -12.67
C ALA A 105 -7.37 -7.87 -12.61
N PRO A 106 -8.11 -8.98 -12.79
CA PRO A 106 -9.57 -8.98 -12.71
C PRO A 106 -10.10 -8.34 -11.42
N GLU A 107 -11.12 -7.50 -11.54
CA GLU A 107 -11.88 -7.04 -10.38
C GLU A 107 -12.57 -8.25 -9.72
N LEU A 108 -12.37 -8.40 -8.41
CA LEU A 108 -13.08 -9.39 -7.60
C LEU A 108 -14.22 -8.68 -6.88
N ARG A 109 -15.47 -9.11 -7.10
CA ARG A 109 -16.65 -8.51 -6.46
C ARG A 109 -17.44 -9.57 -5.71
N LEU A 110 -17.74 -9.31 -4.44
CA LEU A 110 -18.42 -10.22 -3.51
C LEU A 110 -19.25 -9.44 -2.49
N GLY A 111 -20.09 -10.11 -1.70
CA GLY A 111 -20.87 -9.49 -0.63
C GLY A 111 -20.19 -9.48 0.74
N LYS A 112 -20.53 -8.51 1.57
CA LYS A 112 -20.17 -8.51 3.00
C LYS A 112 -20.55 -9.83 3.69
N GLY A 113 -19.59 -10.41 4.40
CA GLY A 113 -19.74 -11.67 5.11
C GLY A 113 -19.61 -12.91 4.23
N ASP A 114 -19.39 -12.78 2.93
CA ASP A 114 -19.14 -13.93 2.06
C ASP A 114 -17.85 -14.64 2.47
N ARG A 115 -17.87 -15.98 2.40
CA ARG A 115 -16.66 -16.79 2.45
C ARG A 115 -15.95 -16.69 1.11
N VAL A 116 -14.76 -16.12 1.09
CA VAL A 116 -13.92 -15.96 -0.08
C VAL A 116 -13.02 -17.19 -0.20
N ARG A 117 -12.96 -17.77 -1.41
CA ARG A 117 -11.99 -18.80 -1.78
C ARG A 117 -11.24 -18.39 -3.03
N VAL A 118 -9.92 -18.23 -2.93
CA VAL A 118 -9.09 -17.86 -4.07
C VAL A 118 -7.95 -18.85 -4.25
N SER A 119 -7.98 -19.56 -5.36
CA SER A 119 -6.87 -20.42 -5.80
C SER A 119 -5.84 -19.56 -6.53
N VAL A 120 -4.64 -19.45 -5.98
CA VAL A 120 -3.53 -18.72 -6.60
C VAL A 120 -2.51 -19.72 -7.13
N ALA A 121 -2.21 -19.62 -8.42
CA ALA A 121 -1.14 -20.37 -9.07
C ALA A 121 0.03 -19.44 -9.43
N ASN A 122 1.25 -19.85 -9.10
CA ASN A 122 2.46 -19.10 -9.41
C ASN A 122 3.21 -19.71 -10.60
N GLY A 123 3.01 -19.14 -11.80
CA GLY A 123 3.78 -19.46 -13.00
C GLY A 123 4.99 -18.56 -13.24
N LEU A 124 5.37 -17.73 -12.26
CA LEU A 124 6.51 -16.81 -12.37
C LEU A 124 7.84 -17.53 -12.11
N PRO A 125 8.96 -16.96 -12.59
CA PRO A 125 10.30 -17.45 -12.27
C PRO A 125 10.76 -17.11 -10.84
N ALA A 126 9.92 -16.48 -10.02
CA ALA A 126 10.20 -16.11 -8.63
C ALA A 126 9.05 -16.50 -7.71
N ASP A 127 9.35 -16.64 -6.42
CA ASP A 127 8.35 -16.84 -5.38
C ASP A 127 7.41 -15.63 -5.31
N THR A 128 6.16 -15.83 -4.94
CA THR A 128 5.16 -14.76 -4.86
C THR A 128 4.23 -14.96 -3.67
N THR A 129 3.45 -13.96 -3.35
CA THR A 129 2.34 -14.02 -2.40
C THR A 129 1.18 -13.15 -2.90
N LEU A 130 0.06 -13.15 -2.19
CA LEU A 130 -1.08 -12.29 -2.50
C LEU A 130 -1.65 -11.71 -1.21
N HIS A 131 -1.51 -10.41 -1.02
CA HIS A 131 -2.06 -9.69 0.12
C HIS A 131 -3.41 -9.05 -0.21
N TRP A 132 -4.29 -9.05 0.78
CA TRP A 132 -5.66 -8.52 0.73
C TRP A 132 -5.74 -7.18 1.45
N HIS A 133 -5.36 -6.12 0.74
CA HIS A 133 -5.13 -4.81 1.34
C HIS A 133 -6.39 -4.26 2.01
N GLY A 134 -6.31 -4.02 3.32
CA GLY A 134 -7.35 -3.37 4.13
C GLY A 134 -8.41 -4.31 4.69
N ILE A 135 -8.36 -5.62 4.40
CA ILE A 135 -9.39 -6.56 4.87
C ILE A 135 -8.95 -7.22 6.19
N ARG A 136 -9.84 -7.20 7.20
CA ARG A 136 -9.59 -7.82 8.52
C ARG A 136 -9.84 -9.33 8.52
N ILE A 137 -8.98 -10.06 7.84
CA ILE A 137 -9.09 -11.52 7.66
C ILE A 137 -8.32 -12.28 8.75
N ARG A 138 -8.40 -13.60 8.74
CA ARG A 138 -7.54 -14.47 9.55
C ARG A 138 -6.08 -14.36 9.15
N ASN A 139 -5.18 -14.47 10.14
CA ASN A 139 -3.77 -14.14 9.96
C ASN A 139 -3.06 -15.04 8.95
N ASP A 140 -3.25 -16.35 8.98
CA ASP A 140 -2.67 -17.31 8.02
C ASP A 140 -3.17 -17.21 6.57
N MET A 141 -4.05 -16.23 6.26
CA MET A 141 -4.52 -15.93 4.90
C MET A 141 -4.14 -14.50 4.45
N ASP A 142 -3.29 -13.81 5.21
CA ASP A 142 -2.94 -12.40 4.97
C ASP A 142 -2.03 -12.17 3.75
N GLY A 143 -1.21 -13.14 3.34
CA GLY A 143 -0.36 -12.99 2.15
C GLY A 143 1.00 -12.34 2.36
N ALA A 144 1.47 -12.20 3.60
CA ALA A 144 2.72 -11.55 3.95
C ALA A 144 3.81 -12.57 4.32
N ALA A 145 4.58 -13.06 3.35
CA ALA A 145 5.64 -14.05 3.64
C ALA A 145 6.89 -13.42 4.29
N PRO A 146 7.59 -14.14 5.19
CA PRO A 146 7.22 -15.43 5.78
C PRO A 146 6.37 -15.24 7.05
N VAL A 147 5.87 -14.01 7.29
CA VAL A 147 5.25 -13.59 8.54
C VAL A 147 3.97 -14.39 8.80
N THR A 148 3.09 -14.44 7.80
CA THR A 148 1.77 -15.03 7.94
C THR A 148 1.62 -16.36 7.21
N GLN A 149 2.46 -16.60 6.20
CA GLN A 149 2.48 -17.84 5.43
C GLN A 149 3.84 -18.06 4.76
N PRO A 150 4.15 -19.30 4.32
CA PRO A 150 5.21 -19.54 3.34
C PRO A 150 4.90 -18.85 2.00
N ALA A 151 5.94 -18.46 1.26
CA ALA A 151 5.80 -17.96 -0.09
C ALA A 151 5.25 -19.04 -1.05
N ILE A 152 4.50 -18.63 -2.06
CA ILE A 152 4.02 -19.51 -3.13
C ILE A 152 5.18 -19.75 -4.08
N GLY A 153 5.72 -20.98 -4.07
CA GLY A 153 6.95 -21.31 -4.79
C GLY A 153 6.90 -21.00 -6.29
N ALA A 154 8.01 -20.51 -6.83
CA ALA A 154 8.21 -20.25 -8.25
C ALA A 154 7.93 -21.49 -9.13
N ASN A 155 7.60 -21.27 -10.39
CA ASN A 155 7.48 -22.31 -11.43
C ASN A 155 6.46 -23.42 -11.12
N GLY A 156 5.30 -23.05 -10.57
CA GLY A 156 4.13 -23.93 -10.46
C GLY A 156 3.58 -24.11 -9.04
N GLY A 157 4.07 -23.37 -8.05
CA GLY A 157 3.50 -23.40 -6.69
C GLY A 157 2.05 -22.92 -6.67
N THR A 158 1.28 -23.38 -5.69
CA THR A 158 -0.12 -22.95 -5.49
C THR A 158 -0.40 -22.65 -4.03
N PHE A 159 -1.39 -21.80 -3.78
CA PHE A 159 -1.93 -21.53 -2.45
C PHE A 159 -3.44 -21.27 -2.52
N GLU A 160 -4.18 -21.76 -1.53
CA GLU A 160 -5.62 -21.57 -1.43
C GLU A 160 -5.91 -20.61 -0.29
N TYR A 161 -6.36 -19.40 -0.61
CA TYR A 161 -6.86 -18.46 0.38
C TYR A 161 -8.31 -18.80 0.71
N ASP A 162 -8.64 -18.89 2.01
CA ASP A 162 -10.00 -19.19 2.48
C ASP A 162 -10.30 -18.40 3.76
N PHE A 163 -11.11 -17.35 3.63
CA PHE A 163 -11.46 -16.42 4.72
C PHE A 163 -12.84 -15.79 4.52
N VAL A 164 -13.42 -15.21 5.56
CA VAL A 164 -14.63 -14.38 5.48
C VAL A 164 -14.23 -12.91 5.30
N ALA A 165 -14.86 -12.21 4.35
CA ALA A 165 -14.69 -10.76 4.17
C ALA A 165 -15.69 -9.99 5.06
N PRO A 166 -15.29 -9.42 6.22
CA PRO A 166 -16.24 -8.97 7.22
C PRO A 166 -16.81 -7.58 6.96
N ASP A 167 -16.04 -6.71 6.31
CA ASP A 167 -16.36 -5.30 6.14
C ASP A 167 -16.63 -5.01 4.66
N PRO A 168 -17.72 -4.29 4.32
CA PRO A 168 -17.94 -3.82 2.97
C PRO A 168 -17.03 -2.65 2.65
N GLY A 169 -16.77 -2.40 1.36
CA GLY A 169 -15.98 -1.25 0.93
C GLY A 169 -15.15 -1.49 -0.33
N THR A 170 -14.32 -0.49 -0.62
CA THR A 170 -13.34 -0.52 -1.70
C THR A 170 -11.99 -1.02 -1.18
N TYR A 171 -11.60 -2.21 -1.63
CA TYR A 171 -10.33 -2.87 -1.32
C TYR A 171 -9.59 -3.20 -2.61
N TRP A 172 -8.41 -3.77 -2.45
CA TRP A 172 -7.59 -4.24 -3.56
C TRP A 172 -6.67 -5.35 -3.06
N TYR A 173 -6.06 -6.06 -3.99
CA TYR A 173 -5.11 -7.12 -3.70
C TYR A 173 -3.85 -6.91 -4.53
N HIS A 174 -2.70 -7.29 -4.00
CA HIS A 174 -1.44 -7.19 -4.71
C HIS A 174 -0.43 -8.22 -4.23
N SER A 175 0.60 -8.47 -5.04
CA SER A 175 1.74 -9.24 -4.59
C SER A 175 2.44 -8.52 -3.44
N HIS A 176 2.76 -9.25 -2.37
CA HIS A 176 3.50 -8.76 -1.21
C HIS A 176 4.88 -9.41 -1.16
N SER A 177 5.52 -9.50 -2.33
CA SER A 177 6.83 -10.10 -2.53
C SER A 177 7.69 -9.17 -3.37
N GLY A 178 8.65 -8.48 -2.75
CA GLY A 178 9.52 -7.54 -3.45
C GLY A 178 8.75 -6.42 -4.17
N LEU A 179 9.28 -5.97 -5.31
CA LEU A 179 8.65 -4.97 -6.17
C LEU A 179 7.68 -5.58 -7.20
N GLN A 180 7.13 -6.76 -6.95
CA GLN A 180 6.26 -7.44 -7.92
C GLN A 180 4.94 -6.71 -8.20
N ALA A 181 4.41 -5.96 -7.23
CA ALA A 181 3.25 -5.10 -7.46
C ALA A 181 3.56 -4.03 -8.53
N ASP A 182 4.73 -3.40 -8.48
CA ASP A 182 5.24 -2.42 -9.48
C ASP A 182 5.54 -3.05 -10.86
N ARG A 183 5.39 -4.38 -11.00
CA ARG A 183 5.41 -5.11 -12.28
C ARG A 183 4.01 -5.42 -12.82
N GLY A 184 2.94 -5.05 -12.13
CA GLY A 184 1.54 -5.28 -12.54
C GLY A 184 0.80 -6.39 -11.79
N LEU A 185 1.34 -6.89 -10.66
CA LEU A 185 0.64 -7.88 -9.83
C LEU A 185 -0.28 -7.23 -8.80
N PHE A 186 -1.37 -6.63 -9.27
CA PHE A 186 -2.43 -6.08 -8.41
C PHE A 186 -3.80 -6.03 -9.12
N GLY A 187 -4.88 -5.95 -8.35
CA GLY A 187 -6.25 -5.80 -8.84
C GLY A 187 -7.20 -5.28 -7.78
N ALA A 188 -8.39 -4.84 -8.21
CA ALA A 188 -9.41 -4.33 -7.31
C ALA A 188 -10.22 -5.45 -6.65
N MET A 189 -10.65 -5.24 -5.40
CA MET A 189 -11.59 -6.11 -4.69
C MET A 189 -12.70 -5.26 -4.07
N ILE A 190 -13.93 -5.46 -4.50
CA ILE A 190 -15.10 -4.75 -3.99
C ILE A 190 -15.94 -5.70 -3.12
N VAL A 191 -16.15 -5.30 -1.87
CA VAL A 191 -17.06 -6.00 -0.96
C VAL A 191 -18.33 -5.17 -0.86
N GLU A 192 -19.42 -5.67 -1.43
CA GLU A 192 -20.70 -4.97 -1.52
C GLU A 192 -21.37 -4.86 -0.15
N ASP A 193 -21.85 -3.66 0.15
CA ASP A 193 -22.68 -3.42 1.32
C ASP A 193 -24.16 -3.67 0.97
N PRO A 194 -24.83 -4.69 1.55
CA PRO A 194 -26.27 -4.83 1.37
C PRO A 194 -27.06 -3.65 1.94
N ASP A 195 -26.46 -2.87 2.84
CA ASP A 195 -27.05 -1.70 3.50
C ASP A 195 -26.49 -0.37 2.95
N ASP A 196 -25.91 -0.36 1.73
CA ASP A 196 -25.33 0.83 1.10
C ASP A 196 -26.33 2.01 1.12
N SER A 197 -25.94 3.07 1.82
CA SER A 197 -26.73 4.29 2.00
C SER A 197 -26.09 5.53 1.37
N THR A 198 -25.02 5.34 0.57
CA THR A 198 -24.31 6.43 -0.13
C THR A 198 -25.21 7.14 -1.15
N GLY A 199 -26.25 6.44 -1.65
CA GLY A 199 -27.14 6.94 -2.70
C GLY A 199 -26.48 6.94 -4.08
N ALA A 200 -25.49 6.08 -4.30
CA ALA A 200 -24.96 5.79 -5.63
C ALA A 200 -25.97 4.96 -6.45
N ASP A 201 -26.10 5.26 -7.74
CA ASP A 201 -26.90 4.48 -8.68
C ASP A 201 -26.06 3.41 -9.40
N ALA A 202 -24.74 3.63 -9.48
CA ALA A 202 -23.77 2.75 -10.12
C ALA A 202 -22.35 3.05 -9.63
N ASP A 203 -21.45 2.10 -9.85
CA ASP A 203 -20.03 2.22 -9.53
C ASP A 203 -19.17 2.28 -10.80
N ALA A 204 -18.07 3.05 -10.73
CA ALA A 204 -16.93 2.94 -11.63
C ALA A 204 -15.66 2.75 -10.78
N VAL A 205 -14.96 1.63 -10.95
CA VAL A 205 -13.70 1.35 -10.25
C VAL A 205 -12.53 1.91 -11.06
N LEU A 206 -11.67 2.70 -10.41
CA LEU A 206 -10.52 3.35 -11.02
C LEU A 206 -9.26 2.97 -10.25
N VAL A 207 -8.43 2.11 -10.85
CA VAL A 207 -7.11 1.75 -10.33
C VAL A 207 -6.08 2.65 -10.98
N LEU A 208 -5.48 3.52 -10.16
CA LEU A 208 -4.40 4.42 -10.55
C LEU A 208 -3.06 3.71 -10.36
N ASP A 209 -2.15 3.92 -11.30
CA ASP A 209 -0.86 3.24 -11.29
C ASP A 209 0.23 4.07 -11.97
N ASP A 210 1.46 3.99 -11.46
CA ASP A 210 2.67 4.52 -12.08
C ASP A 210 3.47 3.36 -12.69
N TRP A 211 3.72 3.40 -14.01
CA TRP A 211 4.23 2.25 -14.73
C TRP A 211 5.67 2.45 -15.20
N ILE A 212 6.51 1.46 -14.92
CA ILE A 212 7.92 1.47 -15.33
C ILE A 212 8.38 0.16 -16.00
N ASP A 213 7.83 -0.99 -15.62
CA ASP A 213 8.34 -2.29 -16.07
C ASP A 213 8.19 -2.47 -17.60
N GLY A 214 9.24 -2.96 -18.25
CA GLY A 214 9.26 -3.10 -19.70
C GLY A 214 9.37 -1.78 -20.49
N LEU A 215 9.50 -0.62 -19.81
CA LEU A 215 9.69 0.68 -20.48
C LEU A 215 11.15 1.08 -20.70
N GLY A 216 12.07 0.12 -20.61
CA GLY A 216 13.52 0.31 -20.77
C GLY A 216 14.31 0.10 -19.47
N THR A 217 13.60 -0.11 -18.37
CA THR A 217 14.16 -0.53 -17.08
C THR A 217 13.19 -1.43 -16.33
N THR A 218 13.55 -1.85 -15.13
CA THR A 218 12.72 -2.65 -14.22
C THR A 218 12.68 -2.01 -12.83
N PRO A 219 11.66 -2.31 -12.00
CA PRO A 219 11.62 -1.85 -10.60
C PRO A 219 12.89 -2.21 -9.82
N ASP A 220 13.41 -3.42 -9.99
CA ASP A 220 14.65 -3.89 -9.34
C ASP A 220 15.89 -3.08 -9.76
N ALA A 221 16.01 -2.73 -11.05
CA ALA A 221 17.08 -1.85 -11.53
C ALA A 221 17.00 -0.45 -10.91
N VAL A 222 15.77 0.07 -10.73
CA VAL A 222 15.53 1.36 -10.06
C VAL A 222 15.90 1.30 -8.59
N LEU A 223 15.51 0.24 -7.88
CA LEU A 223 15.92 0.04 -6.49
C LEU A 223 17.45 0.00 -6.35
N MET A 224 18.13 -0.68 -7.28
CA MET A 224 19.59 -0.71 -7.31
C MET A 224 20.21 0.66 -7.66
N ALA A 225 19.55 1.48 -8.47
CA ALA A 225 19.97 2.85 -8.76
C ALA A 225 19.77 3.80 -7.57
N LEU A 226 18.71 3.61 -6.77
CA LEU A 226 18.45 4.33 -5.53
C LEU A 226 19.47 3.93 -4.45
N ASN A 227 19.76 2.64 -4.33
CA ASN A 227 20.77 2.13 -3.42
C ASN A 227 21.36 0.78 -3.90
N PRO A 228 22.61 0.76 -4.36
CA PRO A 228 23.22 -0.49 -4.79
C PRO A 228 23.45 -1.48 -3.64
N ALA A 229 23.38 -1.03 -2.39
CA ALA A 229 23.49 -1.90 -1.22
C ALA A 229 22.18 -2.61 -0.84
N ILE A 230 21.05 -2.28 -1.48
CA ILE A 230 19.73 -2.92 -1.25
C ILE A 230 19.49 -4.08 -2.24
N ALA A 231 20.49 -4.46 -3.04
CA ALA A 231 20.35 -5.57 -3.99
C ALA A 231 19.92 -6.87 -3.28
N GLY A 232 18.70 -7.35 -3.59
CA GLY A 232 18.21 -8.68 -3.19
C GLY A 232 17.04 -8.76 -2.21
N GLY A 233 16.28 -7.68 -1.99
CA GLY A 233 15.10 -7.67 -1.11
C GLY A 233 15.44 -7.86 0.37
N HIS A 234 14.52 -7.55 1.27
CA HIS A 234 14.73 -7.84 2.69
C HIS A 234 14.80 -9.34 2.92
N ALA A 235 15.97 -9.84 3.31
CA ALA A 235 16.23 -11.23 3.70
C ALA A 235 15.39 -11.74 4.92
N GLY A 236 14.41 -10.96 5.39
CA GLY A 236 13.47 -11.32 6.46
C GLY A 236 12.00 -11.36 6.05
N HIS A 237 11.64 -10.93 4.84
CA HIS A 237 10.25 -10.89 4.33
C HIS A 237 10.14 -11.59 2.96
N GLY A 238 10.20 -12.92 2.97
CA GLY A 238 9.42 -13.77 2.06
C GLY A 238 9.92 -13.90 0.63
N GLY A 239 10.77 -12.99 0.15
CA GLY A 239 11.56 -13.20 -1.03
C GLY A 239 12.81 -13.97 -0.66
N GLY A 240 12.88 -15.27 -1.00
CA GLY A 240 14.18 -15.82 -1.36
C GLY A 240 14.77 -14.86 -2.38
N ALA A 241 15.96 -14.31 -2.11
CA ALA A 241 16.60 -13.30 -2.94
C ALA A 241 16.30 -13.61 -4.41
N SER A 242 15.55 -12.73 -5.09
CA SER A 242 15.49 -12.77 -6.54
C SER A 242 16.96 -12.81 -6.96
N ALA A 243 17.39 -13.94 -7.53
CA ALA A 243 18.80 -14.13 -7.90
C ALA A 243 19.20 -12.86 -8.63
N PRO A 244 20.29 -12.16 -8.23
CA PRO A 244 20.57 -10.81 -8.71
C PRO A 244 20.52 -10.86 -10.22
N THR A 245 19.46 -10.32 -10.80
CA THR A 245 19.32 -10.27 -12.24
C THR A 245 20.40 -9.31 -12.65
N ALA A 246 21.40 -9.81 -13.39
CA ALA A 246 22.42 -8.95 -13.94
C ALA A 246 21.70 -7.95 -14.85
N HIS A 247 21.55 -6.71 -14.38
CA HIS A 247 20.94 -5.64 -15.16
C HIS A 247 21.93 -5.16 -16.21
N SER A 248 21.44 -4.91 -17.42
CA SER A 248 22.31 -4.41 -18.49
C SER A 248 22.75 -2.97 -18.21
N GLU A 249 23.88 -2.55 -18.77
CA GLU A 249 24.34 -1.15 -18.63
C GLU A 249 23.29 -0.15 -19.14
N GLY A 250 22.55 -0.49 -20.19
CA GLY A 250 21.47 0.34 -20.73
C GLY A 250 20.28 0.45 -19.77
N GLU A 251 19.86 -0.67 -19.19
CA GLU A 251 18.77 -0.73 -18.22
C GLU A 251 19.08 0.11 -16.96
N MET A 252 20.32 0.01 -16.47
CA MET A 252 20.80 0.81 -15.34
C MET A 252 20.93 2.29 -15.69
N GLY A 253 21.33 2.63 -16.92
CA GLY A 253 21.38 4.01 -17.39
C GLY A 253 20.00 4.68 -17.36
N VAL A 254 18.95 3.96 -17.80
CA VAL A 254 17.56 4.44 -17.71
C VAL A 254 17.13 4.59 -16.25
N ALA A 255 17.37 3.59 -15.40
CA ALA A 255 17.03 3.65 -13.97
C ALA A 255 17.66 4.88 -13.27
N GLN A 256 18.96 5.10 -13.47
CA GLN A 256 19.68 6.25 -12.89
C GLN A 256 19.14 7.58 -13.39
N GLN A 257 18.73 7.67 -14.66
CA GLN A 257 18.12 8.87 -15.21
C GLN A 257 16.78 9.17 -14.54
N LEU A 258 15.91 8.15 -14.36
CA LEU A 258 14.59 8.34 -13.76
C LEU A 258 14.72 8.76 -12.28
N VAL A 259 15.67 8.17 -11.53
CA VAL A 259 15.98 8.59 -10.16
C VAL A 259 16.48 10.03 -10.11
N ALA A 260 17.42 10.41 -10.98
CA ALA A 260 17.95 11.77 -11.01
C ALA A 260 16.90 12.84 -11.36
N GLN A 261 15.81 12.44 -12.03
CA GLN A 261 14.70 13.31 -12.44
C GLN A 261 13.48 13.21 -11.51
N GLY A 262 13.51 12.36 -10.49
CA GLY A 262 12.34 11.90 -9.75
C GLY A 262 11.72 12.89 -8.77
N HIS A 263 12.53 13.80 -8.23
CA HIS A 263 12.14 14.66 -7.11
C HIS A 263 10.99 15.62 -7.46
N GLY A 264 9.81 15.38 -6.86
CA GLY A 264 8.69 16.33 -6.80
C GLY A 264 8.59 16.99 -5.42
N ASP A 265 7.77 18.05 -5.32
CA ASP A 265 7.50 18.77 -4.07
C ASP A 265 6.02 19.19 -4.00
N SER A 266 5.37 18.95 -2.86
CA SER A 266 3.97 19.33 -2.64
C SER A 266 3.79 20.08 -1.33
N ALA A 267 3.12 21.22 -1.42
CA ALA A 267 2.66 21.96 -0.25
C ALA A 267 1.61 21.17 0.56
N ALA A 268 0.76 20.36 -0.10
CA ALA A 268 -0.26 19.57 0.56
C ALA A 268 0.33 18.36 1.30
N LEU A 269 1.43 17.80 0.80
CA LEU A 269 2.15 16.68 1.42
C LEU A 269 3.38 17.13 2.23
N GLY A 270 3.60 18.44 2.36
CA GLY A 270 4.58 19.05 3.26
C GLY A 270 6.05 18.90 2.84
N GLY A 271 6.34 18.46 1.62
CA GLY A 271 7.71 18.31 1.13
C GLY A 271 7.83 17.40 -0.09
N MET A 272 8.96 16.68 -0.16
CA MET A 272 9.30 15.80 -1.28
C MET A 272 8.21 14.76 -1.49
N THR A 273 7.81 14.53 -2.74
CA THR A 273 6.69 13.63 -3.07
C THR A 273 7.07 12.30 -3.72
N GLN A 274 8.16 12.26 -4.50
CA GLN A 274 8.63 11.06 -5.22
C GLN A 274 10.17 11.03 -5.32
N HIS A 275 10.73 9.85 -5.59
CA HIS A 275 12.15 9.63 -5.89
C HIS A 275 12.43 9.28 -7.35
N ILE A 276 11.39 8.90 -8.09
CA ILE A 276 11.47 8.29 -9.40
C ILE A 276 10.55 9.06 -10.36
N ALA A 277 11.08 9.41 -11.52
CA ALA A 277 10.33 10.02 -12.60
C ALA A 277 9.64 8.93 -13.42
N TYR A 278 8.56 8.34 -12.90
CA TYR A 278 7.83 7.31 -13.63
C TYR A 278 7.46 7.78 -15.06
N PRO A 279 7.79 6.98 -16.10
CA PRO A 279 7.63 7.41 -17.48
C PRO A 279 6.19 7.33 -17.98
N MET A 280 5.31 6.64 -17.27
CA MET A 280 3.92 6.42 -17.67
C MET A 280 3.02 6.33 -16.43
N HIS A 281 1.79 6.81 -16.55
CA HIS A 281 0.78 6.74 -15.51
C HIS A 281 -0.54 6.27 -16.12
N LEU A 282 -1.23 5.37 -15.45
CA LEU A 282 -2.35 4.60 -16.00
C LEU A 282 -3.60 4.75 -15.13
N ILE A 283 -4.78 4.71 -15.78
CA ILE A 283 -6.05 4.42 -15.12
C ILE A 283 -6.58 3.11 -15.70
N ASN A 284 -6.84 2.12 -14.83
CA ASN A 284 -7.28 0.78 -15.24
C ASN A 284 -6.37 0.14 -16.29
N GLY A 285 -5.05 0.36 -16.16
CA GLY A 285 -4.05 -0.22 -17.06
C GLY A 285 -3.98 0.43 -18.44
N ARG A 286 -4.62 1.60 -18.62
CA ARG A 286 -4.69 2.31 -19.89
C ARG A 286 -4.04 3.70 -19.81
N PRO A 287 -3.24 4.09 -20.81
CA PRO A 287 -2.64 5.42 -20.86
C PRO A 287 -3.65 6.48 -21.36
N PRO A 288 -3.37 7.78 -21.14
CA PRO A 288 -4.23 8.89 -21.56
C PRO A 288 -4.64 8.91 -23.04
N ASN A 289 -3.80 8.38 -23.94
CA ASN A 289 -4.03 8.36 -25.38
C ASN A 289 -4.88 7.16 -25.86
N ASP A 290 -5.07 6.14 -25.02
CA ASP A 290 -5.94 4.98 -25.29
C ASP A 290 -6.77 4.60 -24.04
N PRO A 291 -7.61 5.50 -23.50
CA PRO A 291 -8.30 5.24 -22.24
C PRO A 291 -9.53 4.33 -22.42
N ALA A 292 -9.82 3.54 -21.38
CA ALA A 292 -11.12 2.89 -21.24
C ALA A 292 -12.15 3.86 -20.69
N ALA A 293 -13.04 4.38 -21.55
CA ALA A 293 -14.05 5.35 -21.17
C ALA A 293 -15.08 4.78 -20.17
N ILE A 294 -15.49 5.62 -19.21
CA ILE A 294 -16.59 5.37 -18.28
C ILE A 294 -17.87 5.89 -18.93
N GLU A 295 -18.84 5.01 -19.17
CA GLU A 295 -20.15 5.39 -19.71
C GLU A 295 -21.20 5.44 -18.61
N ALA A 296 -21.91 6.56 -18.48
CA ALA A 296 -22.98 6.72 -17.50
C ALA A 296 -24.09 7.66 -18.02
N PRO A 297 -25.39 7.39 -17.80
CA PRO A 297 -26.47 8.26 -18.22
C PRO A 297 -26.46 9.63 -17.53
N VAL A 298 -27.00 10.65 -18.21
CA VAL A 298 -27.21 11.99 -17.62
C VAL A 298 -28.04 11.89 -16.34
N GLY A 299 -27.62 12.58 -15.29
CA GLY A 299 -28.32 12.64 -14.00
C GLY A 299 -28.04 11.46 -13.08
N GLN A 300 -27.36 10.40 -13.54
CA GLN A 300 -26.96 9.29 -12.69
C GLN A 300 -25.97 9.76 -11.63
N ARG A 301 -26.15 9.31 -10.39
CA ARG A 301 -25.19 9.48 -9.28
C ARG A 301 -24.17 8.34 -9.35
N LEU A 302 -23.06 8.59 -10.03
CA LEU A 302 -21.99 7.61 -10.20
C LEU A 302 -21.02 7.69 -9.01
N ARG A 303 -20.79 6.55 -8.33
CA ARG A 303 -19.68 6.41 -7.37
C ARG A 303 -18.42 6.01 -8.11
N MET A 304 -17.41 6.87 -8.08
CA MET A 304 -16.07 6.53 -8.52
C MET A 304 -15.27 6.01 -7.33
N ARG A 305 -14.86 4.75 -7.40
CA ARG A 305 -14.05 4.06 -6.38
C ARG A 305 -12.58 4.14 -6.79
N ILE A 306 -11.85 5.08 -6.22
CA ILE A 306 -10.48 5.40 -6.64
C ILE A 306 -9.50 4.63 -5.76
N ILE A 307 -8.66 3.82 -6.37
CA ILE A 307 -7.64 3.00 -5.72
C ILE A 307 -6.28 3.46 -6.23
N ASN A 308 -5.38 3.87 -5.35
CA ASN A 308 -4.01 4.16 -5.74
C ASN A 308 -3.11 2.93 -5.52
N ALA A 309 -2.85 2.19 -6.60
CA ALA A 309 -1.98 1.02 -6.63
C ALA A 309 -0.52 1.36 -6.99
N ALA A 310 -0.21 2.64 -7.21
CA ALA A 310 1.13 3.10 -7.55
C ALA A 310 2.18 2.71 -6.51
N ALA A 311 3.40 2.48 -6.98
CA ALA A 311 4.54 2.12 -6.15
C ALA A 311 5.03 3.30 -5.30
N GLU A 312 5.06 4.51 -5.84
CA GLU A 312 5.39 5.70 -5.03
C GLU A 312 4.69 7.01 -5.41
N THR A 313 3.82 7.00 -6.42
CA THR A 313 3.17 8.22 -6.89
C THR A 313 1.88 8.55 -6.12
N PRO A 314 1.82 9.70 -5.42
CA PRO A 314 0.56 10.31 -5.01
C PRO A 314 -0.14 11.00 -6.20
N TYR A 315 -1.45 10.81 -6.30
CA TYR A 315 -2.25 11.46 -7.35
C TYR A 315 -3.22 12.49 -6.78
N ARG A 316 -3.29 13.64 -7.45
CA ARG A 316 -4.37 14.61 -7.32
C ARG A 316 -5.44 14.32 -8.36
N PHE A 317 -6.62 13.94 -7.90
CA PHE A 317 -7.73 13.49 -8.74
C PHE A 317 -8.80 14.57 -8.91
N ALA A 318 -9.33 14.70 -10.12
CA ALA A 318 -10.49 15.56 -10.43
C ALA A 318 -11.27 15.05 -11.65
N VAL A 319 -12.53 15.45 -11.76
CA VAL A 319 -13.40 15.18 -12.91
C VAL A 319 -13.79 16.52 -13.54
N ALA A 320 -13.43 16.73 -14.81
CA ALA A 320 -13.70 17.98 -15.51
C ALA A 320 -15.19 18.33 -15.47
N GLY A 321 -15.51 19.57 -15.13
CA GLY A 321 -16.88 20.06 -15.06
C GLY A 321 -17.73 19.44 -13.96
N HIS A 322 -17.16 18.74 -12.98
CA HIS A 322 -17.90 18.11 -11.88
C HIS A 322 -17.29 18.46 -10.52
N GLU A 323 -18.19 18.69 -9.56
CA GLU A 323 -17.84 18.70 -8.14
C GLU A 323 -17.88 17.25 -7.62
N LEU A 324 -16.93 16.90 -6.76
CA LEU A 324 -16.85 15.61 -6.09
C LEU A 324 -17.56 15.70 -4.73
N THR A 325 -18.25 14.63 -4.35
CA THR A 325 -18.65 14.42 -2.95
C THR A 325 -17.95 13.18 -2.40
N VAL A 326 -16.95 13.36 -1.55
CA VAL A 326 -16.26 12.25 -0.85
C VAL A 326 -17.23 11.58 0.10
N VAL A 327 -17.41 10.26 -0.04
CA VAL A 327 -18.39 9.49 0.75
C VAL A 327 -17.77 8.33 1.52
N ALA A 328 -16.64 7.78 1.08
CA ALA A 328 -15.90 6.78 1.85
C ALA A 328 -14.40 6.88 1.63
N VAL A 329 -13.63 6.37 2.59
CA VAL A 329 -12.17 6.26 2.52
C VAL A 329 -11.72 4.93 3.10
N ASP A 330 -10.82 4.23 2.40
CA ASP A 330 -10.33 2.90 2.77
C ASP A 330 -11.44 1.87 3.08
N GLY A 331 -12.61 2.03 2.44
CA GLY A 331 -13.79 1.19 2.66
C GLY A 331 -14.73 1.66 3.78
N PHE A 332 -14.42 2.75 4.49
CA PHE A 332 -15.25 3.28 5.58
C PHE A 332 -15.93 4.59 5.22
N ASP A 333 -17.24 4.64 5.47
CA ASP A 333 -18.06 5.81 5.21
C ASP A 333 -17.62 7.05 6.01
N VAL A 334 -17.61 8.19 5.33
CA VAL A 334 -17.38 9.50 5.91
C VAL A 334 -18.63 10.36 5.79
N ARG A 335 -18.73 11.37 6.65
CA ARG A 335 -19.70 12.44 6.46
C ARG A 335 -19.41 13.09 5.10
N PRO A 336 -20.39 13.18 4.18
CA PRO A 336 -20.15 13.67 2.83
C PRO A 336 -19.40 15.00 2.83
N ALA A 337 -18.26 15.02 2.16
CA ALA A 337 -17.41 16.20 2.06
C ALA A 337 -17.28 16.63 0.60
N VAL A 338 -17.61 17.88 0.34
CA VAL A 338 -17.65 18.41 -1.02
C VAL A 338 -16.26 18.92 -1.42
N ALA A 339 -15.76 18.52 -2.58
CA ALA A 339 -14.42 18.83 -3.07
C ALA A 339 -14.43 19.09 -4.58
N ASP A 340 -13.51 19.89 -5.08
CA ASP A 340 -13.21 19.91 -6.52
C ASP A 340 -12.11 18.88 -6.85
N THR A 341 -11.25 18.60 -5.87
CA THR A 341 -10.14 17.66 -6.03
C THR A 341 -9.77 16.99 -4.71
N VAL A 342 -9.19 15.80 -4.80
CA VAL A 342 -8.66 15.02 -3.66
C VAL A 342 -7.24 14.55 -3.97
N ILE A 343 -6.44 14.30 -2.94
CA ILE A 343 -5.15 13.60 -3.07
C ILE A 343 -5.33 12.18 -2.56
N VAL A 344 -4.86 11.20 -3.34
CA VAL A 344 -4.87 9.78 -2.99
C VAL A 344 -3.41 9.33 -2.88
N GLY A 345 -2.95 9.02 -1.66
CA GLY A 345 -1.63 8.43 -1.42
C GLY A 345 -1.60 6.95 -1.81
N MET A 346 -0.42 6.36 -1.97
CA MET A 346 -0.28 4.93 -2.27
C MET A 346 -1.05 4.10 -1.25
N ALA A 347 -1.69 3.01 -1.72
CA ALA A 347 -2.61 2.15 -0.97
C ALA A 347 -3.93 2.77 -0.48
N GLN A 348 -4.10 4.09 -0.52
CA GLN A 348 -5.34 4.70 -0.07
C GLN A 348 -6.45 4.47 -1.09
N ARG A 349 -7.69 4.39 -0.59
CA ARG A 349 -8.89 4.39 -1.42
C ARG A 349 -9.78 5.56 -1.05
N ILE A 350 -10.34 6.21 -2.05
CA ILE A 350 -11.33 7.28 -1.86
C ILE A 350 -12.49 7.03 -2.80
N ASP A 351 -13.70 6.94 -2.23
CA ASP A 351 -14.93 6.86 -3.00
C ASP A 351 -15.57 8.24 -3.07
N VAL A 352 -15.86 8.69 -4.29
CA VAL A 352 -16.51 9.98 -4.55
C VAL A 352 -17.78 9.79 -5.38
N LEU A 353 -18.81 10.57 -5.08
CA LEU A 353 -20.00 10.67 -5.93
C LEU A 353 -19.86 11.84 -6.90
N VAL A 354 -20.27 11.61 -8.14
CA VAL A 354 -20.51 12.64 -9.15
C VAL A 354 -21.91 12.49 -9.74
N THR A 355 -22.61 13.60 -9.94
CA THR A 355 -23.86 13.61 -10.71
C THR A 355 -23.53 13.87 -12.17
N VAL A 356 -23.74 12.88 -13.03
CA VAL A 356 -23.26 12.87 -14.41
C VAL A 356 -23.96 13.97 -15.23
N ARG A 357 -23.16 14.89 -15.80
CA ARG A 357 -23.64 15.92 -16.72
C ARG A 357 -23.57 15.44 -18.16
N SER A 358 -24.48 15.92 -19.02
CA SER A 358 -24.44 15.64 -20.46
C SER A 358 -23.10 16.04 -21.07
N GLY A 359 -22.51 15.14 -21.87
CA GLY A 359 -21.30 15.39 -22.63
C GLY A 359 -20.19 14.39 -22.38
N VAL A 360 -18.96 14.86 -22.62
CA VAL A 360 -17.73 14.09 -22.45
C VAL A 360 -16.75 14.90 -21.62
N TRP A 361 -16.23 14.27 -20.57
CA TRP A 361 -15.51 14.94 -19.50
C TRP A 361 -14.22 14.16 -19.17
N PRO A 362 -13.05 14.79 -19.26
CA PRO A 362 -11.83 14.19 -18.77
C PRO A 362 -11.89 13.87 -17.27
N VAL A 363 -11.43 12.69 -16.90
CA VAL A 363 -11.19 12.27 -15.52
C VAL A 363 -9.67 12.19 -15.37
N VAL A 364 -9.10 13.02 -14.49
CA VAL A 364 -7.65 13.22 -14.43
C VAL A 364 -7.12 12.87 -13.04
N ALA A 365 -6.07 12.06 -13.00
CA ALA A 365 -5.21 11.81 -11.86
C ALA A 365 -3.84 12.43 -12.14
N LYS A 366 -3.64 13.68 -11.73
CA LYS A 366 -2.37 14.39 -11.91
C LYS A 366 -1.36 13.93 -10.87
N VAL A 367 -0.10 13.73 -11.27
CA VAL A 367 0.98 13.46 -10.33
C VAL A 367 1.13 14.64 -9.38
N GLU A 368 1.02 14.41 -8.08
CA GLU A 368 1.11 15.48 -7.10
C GLU A 368 2.58 15.89 -6.92
N GLY A 369 2.87 17.19 -7.08
CA GLY A 369 4.20 17.77 -6.86
C GLY A 369 5.18 17.75 -8.05
N ARG A 370 4.77 17.25 -9.22
CA ARG A 370 5.55 17.32 -10.47
C ARG A 370 4.66 17.21 -11.72
N ASP A 371 5.27 17.30 -12.89
CA ASP A 371 4.60 17.04 -14.16
C ASP A 371 4.38 15.52 -14.35
N GLY A 372 3.24 15.18 -14.95
CA GLY A 372 2.76 13.81 -15.17
C GLY A 372 1.28 13.67 -14.81
N TYR A 373 0.57 12.75 -15.47
CA TYR A 373 -0.82 12.44 -15.17
C TYR A 373 -1.24 11.12 -15.80
N ALA A 374 -2.23 10.47 -15.19
CA ALA A 374 -3.09 9.49 -15.83
C ALA A 374 -4.45 10.13 -16.12
N SER A 375 -5.15 9.67 -17.16
CA SER A 375 -6.52 10.12 -17.41
C SER A 375 -7.37 9.08 -18.13
N THR A 376 -8.66 9.15 -17.87
CA THR A 376 -9.71 8.51 -18.65
C THR A 376 -10.81 9.53 -18.97
N VAL A 377 -11.94 9.07 -19.50
CA VAL A 377 -13.04 9.90 -19.95
C VAL A 377 -14.34 9.40 -19.36
N LEU A 378 -15.08 10.27 -18.67
CA LEU A 378 -16.49 10.08 -18.35
C LEU A 378 -17.33 10.60 -19.51
N ARG A 379 -18.24 9.79 -20.06
CA ARG A 379 -19.15 10.22 -21.12
C ARG A 379 -20.56 9.72 -20.96
N THR A 380 -21.49 10.49 -21.48
CA THR A 380 -22.87 10.03 -21.65
C THR A 380 -23.01 9.19 -22.92
N PRO A 381 -23.92 8.19 -22.97
CA PRO A 381 -24.04 7.28 -24.11
C PRO A 381 -24.34 7.97 -25.45
N ASP A 382 -24.98 9.13 -25.41
CA ASP A 382 -25.36 9.97 -26.56
C ASP A 382 -24.28 10.96 -27.01
N ALA A 383 -23.20 11.10 -26.23
CA ALA A 383 -22.17 12.08 -26.51
C ALA A 383 -21.18 11.58 -27.57
N VAL A 384 -20.79 12.48 -28.48
CA VAL A 384 -19.72 12.21 -29.46
C VAL A 384 -18.39 12.07 -28.71
N PRO A 385 -17.65 10.95 -28.86
CA PRO A 385 -16.36 10.77 -28.22
C PRO A 385 -15.39 11.92 -28.56
N LEU A 386 -14.47 12.22 -27.63
CA LEU A 386 -13.40 13.19 -27.89
C LEU A 386 -12.57 12.75 -29.10
N SER A 387 -12.26 13.68 -29.99
CA SER A 387 -11.35 13.43 -31.11
C SER A 387 -9.92 13.13 -30.63
N ASN A 388 -9.53 13.71 -29.50
CA ASN A 388 -8.32 13.37 -28.77
C ASN A 388 -8.66 13.19 -27.28
N PRO A 389 -8.63 11.97 -26.74
CA PRO A 389 -8.91 11.74 -25.32
C PRO A 389 -7.80 12.22 -24.39
N ASP A 390 -6.57 12.39 -24.91
CA ASP A 390 -5.47 12.94 -24.14
C ASP A 390 -5.55 14.47 -24.07
N VAL A 391 -6.10 14.96 -22.97
CA VAL A 391 -6.30 16.40 -22.73
C VAL A 391 -5.11 17.10 -22.05
N GLY A 392 -3.96 16.43 -21.93
CA GLY A 392 -2.77 17.04 -21.32
C GLY A 392 -2.79 17.09 -19.80
N GLY A 393 -3.73 16.40 -19.14
CA GLY A 393 -3.81 16.35 -17.67
C GLY A 393 -4.16 17.67 -16.98
N VAL A 394 -4.72 18.64 -17.72
CA VAL A 394 -5.07 19.95 -17.19
C VAL A 394 -6.58 20.15 -17.20
N VAL A 395 -7.16 20.24 -16.00
CA VAL A 395 -8.56 20.64 -15.79
C VAL A 395 -8.63 21.67 -14.65
N PRO A 396 -9.53 22.66 -14.69
CA PRO A 396 -9.61 23.71 -13.67
C PRO A 396 -9.77 23.18 -12.23
N GLU A 397 -10.51 22.10 -12.07
CA GLU A 397 -10.86 21.49 -10.78
C GLU A 397 -9.64 21.02 -9.98
N LEU A 398 -8.53 20.67 -10.64
CA LEU A 398 -7.27 20.30 -9.98
C LEU A 398 -6.69 21.45 -9.12
N SER A 399 -7.04 22.70 -9.41
CA SER A 399 -6.65 23.88 -8.62
C SER A 399 -7.77 24.42 -7.73
N GLY A 400 -8.89 23.69 -7.65
CA GLY A 400 -10.05 24.07 -6.86
C GLY A 400 -9.92 23.72 -5.38
N ARG A 401 -11.06 23.53 -4.72
CA ARG A 401 -11.15 23.11 -3.32
C ARG A 401 -10.62 21.70 -3.14
N LEU A 402 -9.39 21.59 -2.64
CA LEU A 402 -8.81 20.36 -2.12
C LEU A 402 -9.41 20.06 -0.74
N VAL A 403 -9.91 18.83 -0.55
CA VAL A 403 -10.23 18.29 0.78
C VAL A 403 -9.09 17.38 1.22
N LEU A 404 -8.46 17.72 2.34
CA LEU A 404 -7.43 16.90 2.97
C LEU A 404 -8.06 15.81 3.86
N GLU A 405 -7.32 14.72 4.09
CA GLU A 405 -7.78 13.66 5.01
C GLU A 405 -8.05 14.18 6.43
N SER A 406 -7.35 15.23 6.85
CA SER A 406 -7.55 15.88 8.16
C SER A 406 -8.87 16.64 8.30
N GLU A 407 -9.56 16.91 7.19
CA GLU A 407 -10.85 17.59 7.14
C GLU A 407 -12.03 16.60 7.10
N LEU A 408 -11.76 15.33 6.75
CA LEU A 408 -12.78 14.28 6.71
C LEU A 408 -13.16 13.82 8.12
N ARG A 409 -14.42 13.43 8.29
CA ARG A 409 -14.94 12.89 9.55
C ARG A 409 -15.71 11.60 9.28
N PRO A 410 -15.54 10.56 10.11
CA PRO A 410 -16.29 9.32 9.94
C PRO A 410 -17.78 9.55 10.20
N VAL A 411 -18.64 8.76 9.56
CA VAL A 411 -20.01 8.59 10.05
C VAL A 411 -19.98 7.86 11.40
N ASP A 412 -21.03 7.99 12.20
CA ASP A 412 -21.03 7.43 13.57
C ASP A 412 -20.87 5.90 13.57
N ALA A 413 -21.41 5.20 12.57
CA ALA A 413 -21.28 3.75 12.40
C ALA A 413 -19.84 3.28 12.05
N ALA A 414 -19.00 4.17 11.51
CA ALA A 414 -17.61 3.87 11.18
C ALA A 414 -16.64 4.22 12.33
N ARG A 415 -17.11 4.87 13.40
CA ARG A 415 -16.26 5.25 14.54
C ARG A 415 -15.92 4.02 15.37
N LEU A 416 -14.67 3.93 15.78
CA LEU A 416 -14.33 3.10 16.94
C LEU A 416 -14.99 3.65 18.20
N GLU A 417 -15.25 2.77 19.16
CA GLU A 417 -15.62 3.20 20.50
C GLU A 417 -14.51 4.07 21.11
N ASP A 418 -14.91 5.15 21.79
CA ASP A 418 -13.98 6.03 22.48
C ASP A 418 -13.45 5.31 23.73
N ARG A 419 -12.20 4.82 23.67
CA ARG A 419 -11.51 4.10 24.76
C ARG A 419 -10.15 4.75 25.03
N THR A 420 -9.69 4.69 26.28
CA THR A 420 -8.30 5.04 26.58
C THR A 420 -7.38 3.91 26.11
N PRO A 421 -6.23 4.19 25.47
CA PRO A 421 -5.30 3.14 25.07
C PRO A 421 -4.75 2.37 26.27
N ASP A 422 -4.80 1.04 26.18
CA ASP A 422 -4.14 0.12 27.09
C ASP A 422 -2.63 0.08 26.82
N ARG A 423 -2.24 0.30 25.55
CA ARG A 423 -0.84 0.45 25.11
C ARG A 423 -0.67 1.72 24.29
N ASP A 424 0.42 2.44 24.54
CA ASP A 424 0.76 3.68 23.82
C ASP A 424 2.24 3.62 23.39
N TYR A 425 2.44 3.36 22.10
CA TYR A 425 3.74 3.19 21.48
C TYR A 425 4.19 4.45 20.73
N ARG A 426 5.50 4.68 20.71
CA ARG A 426 6.13 5.73 19.89
C ARG A 426 7.15 5.15 18.93
N VAL A 427 6.94 5.43 17.64
CA VAL A 427 7.86 5.07 16.56
C VAL A 427 8.28 6.33 15.80
N GLU A 428 9.52 6.33 15.32
CA GLU A 428 10.09 7.42 14.54
C GLU A 428 10.32 6.92 13.10
N LEU A 429 9.75 7.62 12.12
CA LEU A 429 9.98 7.37 10.70
C LEU A 429 11.23 8.14 10.27
N ILE A 430 12.26 7.44 9.82
CA ILE A 430 13.58 8.01 9.55
C ILE A 430 14.09 7.71 8.14
N GLN A 431 14.97 8.59 7.69
CA GLN A 431 15.94 8.31 6.62
C GLN A 431 17.34 8.27 7.23
N ALA A 432 18.10 7.20 7.01
CA ALA A 432 19.43 7.06 7.59
C ALA A 432 20.50 7.81 6.76
N GLY A 433 20.80 9.04 7.17
CA GLY A 433 21.88 9.85 6.59
C GLY A 433 21.55 10.35 5.17
N ASP A 434 22.56 10.38 4.30
CA ASP A 434 22.44 10.72 2.88
C ASP A 434 22.16 9.50 1.98
N ARG A 435 22.00 8.31 2.59
CA ARG A 435 21.71 7.07 1.87
C ARG A 435 20.20 6.88 1.73
N TYR A 436 19.80 6.18 0.69
CA TYR A 436 18.44 5.71 0.51
C TYR A 436 18.20 4.50 1.42
N VAL A 437 18.07 4.75 2.72
CA VAL A 437 17.76 3.75 3.75
C VAL A 437 16.64 4.32 4.59
N TRP A 438 15.49 3.65 4.55
CA TRP A 438 14.26 4.06 5.19
C TRP A 438 13.91 3.08 6.29
N GLY A 439 13.42 3.56 7.42
CA GLY A 439 13.22 2.68 8.57
C GLY A 439 12.32 3.26 9.64
N MET A 440 11.95 2.39 10.57
CA MET A 440 11.34 2.76 11.84
C MET A 440 12.37 2.67 12.96
N ALA A 441 12.44 3.69 13.78
CA ALA A 441 13.33 3.80 14.93
C ALA A 441 12.54 4.21 16.18
N GLY A 442 13.25 4.42 17.29
CA GLY A 442 12.66 4.75 18.59
C GLY A 442 12.66 3.57 19.56
N ALA A 443 12.24 3.83 20.79
CA ALA A 443 12.32 2.85 21.88
C ALA A 443 11.39 1.65 21.69
N ASP A 444 10.27 1.87 21.00
CA ASP A 444 9.21 0.89 20.77
C ASP A 444 9.27 0.25 19.38
N ALA A 445 10.13 0.74 18.49
CA ALA A 445 10.36 0.10 17.20
C ALA A 445 10.78 -1.36 17.40
N GLY A 446 10.06 -2.27 16.73
CA GLY A 446 10.25 -3.72 16.87
C GLY A 446 9.71 -4.34 18.18
N LYS A 447 8.98 -3.58 19.02
CA LYS A 447 8.38 -4.04 20.28
C LYS A 447 6.87 -3.79 20.35
N LEU A 448 6.22 -3.74 19.19
CA LEU A 448 4.78 -3.54 19.05
C LEU A 448 4.06 -4.85 19.37
N VAL A 449 3.87 -5.12 20.67
CA VAL A 449 3.25 -6.34 21.18
C VAL A 449 1.94 -6.04 21.91
N MET A 450 0.92 -6.88 21.76
CA MET A 450 -0.40 -6.62 22.35
C MET A 450 -1.09 -7.90 22.78
N LYS A 451 -2.08 -7.77 23.66
CA LYS A 451 -3.02 -8.83 24.03
C LYS A 451 -4.35 -8.59 23.35
N GLN A 452 -5.06 -9.68 23.08
CA GLN A 452 -6.39 -9.59 22.50
C GLN A 452 -7.34 -8.78 23.41
N GLY A 453 -8.06 -7.82 22.82
CA GLY A 453 -9.00 -6.92 23.48
C GLY A 453 -8.42 -5.57 23.93
N GLU A 454 -7.11 -5.39 23.90
CA GLU A 454 -6.45 -4.12 24.23
C GLU A 454 -6.73 -3.04 23.16
N ARG A 455 -6.89 -1.79 23.57
CA ARG A 455 -6.80 -0.61 22.68
C ARG A 455 -5.33 -0.23 22.54
N VAL A 456 -4.82 -0.25 21.33
CA VAL A 456 -3.43 0.10 21.04
C VAL A 456 -3.37 1.45 20.34
N ARG A 457 -2.50 2.34 20.83
CA ARG A 457 -2.10 3.57 20.14
C ARG A 457 -0.68 3.42 19.62
N ILE A 458 -0.46 3.79 18.36
CA ILE A 458 0.88 3.97 17.78
C ILE A 458 1.00 5.41 17.33
N THR A 459 1.96 6.12 17.92
CA THR A 459 2.26 7.51 17.58
C THR A 459 3.53 7.55 16.75
N MET A 460 3.40 8.04 15.52
CA MET A 460 4.47 8.10 14.52
C MET A 460 5.00 9.53 14.43
N THR A 461 6.28 9.71 14.73
CA THR A 461 7.00 10.97 14.46
C THR A 461 7.74 10.84 13.13
N ASN A 462 7.44 11.70 12.15
CA ASN A 462 8.18 11.70 10.89
C ASN A 462 9.34 12.69 10.94
N SER A 463 10.55 12.18 11.13
CA SER A 463 11.80 12.96 11.19
C SER A 463 12.48 13.09 9.83
N SER A 464 11.87 12.58 8.76
CA SER A 464 12.39 12.69 7.40
C SER A 464 11.82 13.91 6.66
N SER A 465 12.34 14.19 5.46
CA SER A 465 11.85 15.27 4.59
C SER A 465 10.70 14.85 3.66
N MET A 466 10.24 13.60 3.76
CA MET A 466 9.24 13.00 2.87
C MET A 466 8.07 12.47 3.67
N TRP A 467 6.87 12.58 3.13
CA TRP A 467 5.66 12.00 3.71
C TRP A 467 5.68 10.47 3.56
N HIS A 468 4.95 9.75 4.41
CA HIS A 468 4.85 8.29 4.35
C HIS A 468 3.40 7.82 4.49
N PRO A 469 2.83 7.08 3.52
CA PRO A 469 1.56 6.39 3.70
C PRO A 469 1.77 5.15 4.58
N MET A 470 1.41 5.25 5.85
CA MET A 470 1.60 4.18 6.84
C MET A 470 0.38 3.26 6.87
N HIS A 471 0.62 1.97 6.63
CA HIS A 471 -0.39 0.93 6.54
C HIS A 471 -0.21 -0.13 7.63
N THR A 472 -1.33 -0.65 8.17
CA THR A 472 -1.33 -1.84 9.03
C THR A 472 -2.19 -2.95 8.45
N HIS A 473 -1.66 -4.16 8.46
CA HIS A 473 -2.42 -5.35 8.10
C HIS A 473 -3.38 -5.75 9.24
N GLY A 474 -4.41 -6.52 8.89
CA GLY A 474 -5.32 -7.22 9.81
C GLY A 474 -6.22 -6.33 10.66
N HIS A 475 -6.02 -5.02 10.65
CA HIS A 475 -6.72 -4.04 11.47
C HIS A 475 -7.08 -2.84 10.63
N THR A 476 -8.12 -2.15 11.07
CA THR A 476 -8.35 -0.75 10.71
C THR A 476 -8.18 0.08 11.97
N PHE A 477 -7.86 1.35 11.83
CA PHE A 477 -7.57 2.26 12.93
C PHE A 477 -8.36 3.56 12.83
N ALA A 478 -8.62 4.18 13.97
CA ALA A 478 -9.06 5.55 14.07
C ALA A 478 -7.84 6.48 14.07
N VAL A 479 -7.96 7.66 13.45
CA VAL A 479 -6.98 8.74 13.53
C VAL A 479 -7.51 9.82 14.49
N PRO A 480 -7.06 9.90 15.76
CA PRO A 480 -7.65 10.79 16.76
C PRO A 480 -7.58 12.27 16.35
N ALA A 481 -6.48 12.70 15.75
CA ALA A 481 -6.30 14.07 15.26
C ALA A 481 -7.35 14.46 14.19
N TYR A 482 -7.93 13.48 13.49
CA TYR A 482 -8.93 13.67 12.44
C TYR A 482 -10.35 13.29 12.92
N GLY A 483 -10.61 13.41 14.22
CA GLY A 483 -11.92 13.12 14.82
C GLY A 483 -12.26 11.63 14.91
N GLY A 484 -11.25 10.77 14.79
CA GLY A 484 -11.40 9.31 14.79
C GLY A 484 -11.69 8.73 13.41
N LEU A 485 -11.28 9.41 12.32
CA LEU A 485 -11.41 8.92 10.95
C LEU A 485 -10.90 7.47 10.85
N ARG A 486 -11.75 6.57 10.34
CA ARG A 486 -11.46 5.13 10.23
C ARG A 486 -10.73 4.84 8.93
N ARG A 487 -9.57 4.19 8.99
CA ARG A 487 -8.69 3.88 7.85
C ARG A 487 -7.86 2.62 8.07
N ASP A 488 -7.16 2.18 7.04
CA ASP A 488 -6.03 1.26 7.15
C ASP A 488 -4.73 1.84 6.60
N THR A 489 -4.77 2.98 5.89
CA THR A 489 -3.56 3.68 5.41
C THR A 489 -3.67 5.19 5.65
N VAL A 490 -2.69 5.79 6.34
CA VAL A 490 -2.70 7.23 6.67
C VAL A 490 -1.38 7.91 6.31
N ASN A 491 -1.45 9.16 5.86
CA ASN A 491 -0.26 9.91 5.47
C ASN A 491 0.36 10.60 6.68
N VAL A 492 1.63 10.32 6.97
CA VAL A 492 2.40 11.00 8.03
C VAL A 492 3.31 12.04 7.37
N LEU A 493 2.99 13.32 7.55
CA LEU A 493 3.68 14.43 6.87
C LEU A 493 5.07 14.71 7.48
N PRO A 494 6.02 15.25 6.70
CA PRO A 494 7.36 15.61 7.19
C PRO A 494 7.33 16.54 8.41
N GLY A 495 8.13 16.22 9.42
CA GLY A 495 8.26 17.04 10.63
C GLY A 495 7.01 17.06 11.53
N THR A 496 6.06 16.14 11.33
CA THR A 496 4.83 16.03 12.13
C THR A 496 4.79 14.76 12.97
N GLU A 497 3.89 14.74 13.95
CA GLU A 497 3.53 13.55 14.73
C GLU A 497 2.06 13.22 14.47
N LEU A 498 1.76 11.96 14.18
CA LEU A 498 0.41 11.47 13.96
C LEU A 498 0.19 10.15 14.70
N ALA A 499 -0.93 10.05 15.43
CA ALA A 499 -1.30 8.84 16.14
C ALA A 499 -2.41 8.08 15.40
N ILE A 500 -2.33 6.75 15.46
CA ILE A 500 -3.39 5.83 15.08
C ILE A 500 -3.81 4.99 16.28
N GLU A 501 -5.08 4.60 16.32
CA GLU A 501 -5.64 3.76 17.38
C GLU A 501 -6.47 2.62 16.81
N PHE A 502 -6.20 1.39 17.25
CA PHE A 502 -6.98 0.21 16.86
C PHE A 502 -7.26 -0.69 18.06
N ASP A 503 -8.34 -1.44 17.97
CA ASP A 503 -8.64 -2.52 18.92
C ASP A 503 -7.89 -3.78 18.46
N ALA A 504 -7.14 -4.39 19.38
CA ALA A 504 -6.43 -5.64 19.13
C ALA A 504 -7.41 -6.82 19.17
N ASP A 505 -8.27 -6.94 18.15
CA ASP A 505 -9.34 -7.96 18.08
C ASP A 505 -9.06 -9.09 17.06
N ASN A 506 -7.95 -9.02 16.34
CA ASN A 506 -7.58 -9.95 15.28
C ASN A 506 -6.21 -10.61 15.56
N PRO A 507 -6.18 -11.70 16.36
CA PRO A 507 -4.94 -12.30 16.84
C PRO A 507 -4.04 -12.82 15.71
N GLY A 508 -2.73 -12.73 15.91
CA GLY A 508 -1.69 -13.19 14.97
C GLY A 508 -0.45 -12.29 14.94
N GLU A 509 0.29 -12.35 13.83
CA GLU A 509 1.40 -11.43 13.54
C GLU A 509 1.12 -10.65 12.25
N TRP A 510 1.12 -9.32 12.32
CA TRP A 510 0.66 -8.45 11.24
C TRP A 510 1.76 -7.45 10.85
N MET A 511 1.90 -7.17 9.55
CA MET A 511 2.85 -6.16 9.10
C MET A 511 2.31 -4.74 9.33
N PHE A 512 3.22 -3.83 9.65
CA PHE A 512 3.00 -2.39 9.77
C PHE A 512 4.12 -1.67 9.03
N HIS A 513 3.82 -1.04 7.89
CA HIS A 513 4.85 -0.57 6.97
C HIS A 513 4.44 0.68 6.19
N CYS A 514 5.42 1.34 5.60
CA CYS A 514 5.18 2.39 4.61
C CYS A 514 4.75 1.76 3.28
N HIS A 515 3.76 2.34 2.61
CA HIS A 515 3.25 1.87 1.34
C HIS A 515 3.86 2.59 0.13
N ASN A 516 4.95 3.34 0.34
CA ASN A 516 5.91 3.57 -0.74
C ASN A 516 6.72 2.27 -0.90
N ALA A 517 6.60 1.62 -2.06
CA ALA A 517 7.18 0.31 -2.34
C ALA A 517 8.71 0.29 -2.10
N TYR A 518 9.41 1.36 -2.48
CA TYR A 518 10.85 1.47 -2.32
C TYR A 518 11.26 1.79 -0.88
N HIS A 519 10.43 2.49 -0.11
CA HIS A 519 10.65 2.66 1.34
C HIS A 519 10.44 1.35 2.10
N PHE A 520 9.44 0.56 1.71
CA PHE A 520 9.20 -0.77 2.23
C PHE A 520 10.42 -1.68 1.97
N GLU A 521 10.83 -1.78 0.70
CA GLU A 521 12.03 -2.53 0.30
C GLU A 521 13.34 -1.98 0.91
N ALA A 522 13.37 -0.72 1.33
CA ALA A 522 14.51 -0.14 2.03
C ALA A 522 14.51 -0.35 3.55
N GLY A 523 13.37 -0.78 4.14
CA GLY A 523 13.30 -1.23 5.53
C GLY A 523 12.30 -0.52 6.43
N MET A 524 11.39 0.29 5.87
CA MET A 524 10.36 0.97 6.66
C MET A 524 9.19 0.04 6.97
N THR A 525 9.47 -0.99 7.76
CA THR A 525 8.54 -2.02 8.20
C THR A 525 8.75 -2.36 9.68
N ALA A 526 7.69 -2.81 10.34
CA ALA A 526 7.66 -3.41 11.65
C ALA A 526 6.53 -4.45 11.69
N ASN A 527 6.51 -5.28 12.74
CA ASN A 527 5.44 -6.24 12.95
C ASN A 527 4.68 -5.92 14.24
N LEU A 528 3.35 -6.01 14.16
CA LEU A 528 2.45 -6.04 15.30
C LEU A 528 2.25 -7.49 15.73
N ARG A 529 2.56 -7.82 16.98
CA ARG A 529 2.57 -9.21 17.47
C ARG A 529 1.63 -9.42 18.64
N TYR A 530 0.76 -10.40 18.54
CA TYR A 530 -0.08 -10.80 19.67
C TYR A 530 0.66 -11.70 20.65
N ILE A 531 0.39 -11.56 21.94
CA ILE A 531 0.88 -12.41 23.03
C ILE A 531 -0.26 -12.92 23.91
N ARG A 532 -0.08 -14.08 24.56
CA ARG A 532 -1.03 -14.67 25.51
C ARG A 532 -1.01 -13.98 26.89
#